data_AF-A0A370GCW5-F1
#
_entry.id   AF-A0A370GCW5-F1
#
_cell.length_a   1.000
_cell.length_b   1.000
_cell.length_c   1.000
_cell.angle_alpha   90.00
_cell.angle_beta   90.00
_cell.angle_gamma   90.00
#
_symmetry.space_group_name_H-M   'P 1'
#
loop_
_entity.id
_entity.type
_entity.pdbx_description
1 polymer ?
#
loop_
_entity_poly.entity_id
_entity_poly.type
_entity_poly.pdbx_seq_one_letter_code
_entity_poly.pdbx_strand_id
1 'polypeptide(L)'
;MAGGMDLKTKYKIGLFFIGTGLAFFIAFYLINLFNELKLNENGWSRSVNLGVAASHKRVFATEETGEWKVYGANENKLQTGTLTESNFSMKQGTVKGLELSPYNPFWVSSDGGTVYYLKNKELIRKDDAKEDTVARNVDQLFTSQKLLILSGEYGVFLVKTESGELDPLMDAAAAKKVKMAAFDPESASFLIATDEGGNNYTFTYFLPDGDGYKPVSMSVSAYSTAVLSNVEVAKDNEMVHIIYSTIIKEGGGRNTANYYAVFPVEKPPVHLEGIELDIYEKHGLPIDKMEEFQFYQNNGELQLLFHAEGPLKKGRTNVNMYEAHLEKGLWKAGRISTHYAQAMQPLWYDGESAGWMAFDGEKYEIWAASRNKQVIEANEHIRKSDVMRALEDTFTFATSSFVFLLFCLILLIPAIVMICISFFFRIRNGKWLFYLSILMVFGLLFVLLKKTMTDQFLFMAPDFMKTDASRIWLPAIISILAAGGYRLTRNEDWEDEGKVFYFVGVISWIAALIAGPYII
;
A
#
# COMPACT_ATOMS: atom_id res chain seq x y z
N MET A 1 22.20 43.57 37.80
CA MET A 1 20.85 44.00 38.24
C MET A 1 19.84 43.44 37.26
N ALA A 2 19.08 42.43 37.65
CA ALA A 2 18.01 41.89 36.82
C ALA A 2 16.81 42.84 36.93
N GLY A 3 16.69 43.79 35.99
CA GLY A 3 15.45 44.53 35.80
C GLY A 3 14.32 43.54 35.54
N GLY A 4 13.34 43.48 36.43
CA GLY A 4 12.18 42.62 36.26
C GLY A 4 11.47 43.00 34.96
N MET A 5 11.45 42.09 33.99
CA MET A 5 10.71 42.29 32.75
C MET A 5 9.23 42.55 33.09
N ASP A 6 8.68 43.66 32.59
CA ASP A 6 7.28 44.04 32.78
C ASP A 6 6.35 42.87 32.39
N LEU A 7 5.31 42.66 33.19
CA LEU A 7 4.33 41.59 33.04
C LEU A 7 3.75 41.60 31.62
N LYS A 8 3.48 42.79 31.06
CA LYS A 8 2.95 42.95 29.69
C LYS A 8 3.90 42.38 28.63
N THR A 9 5.20 42.61 28.77
CA THR A 9 6.21 42.10 27.82
C THR A 9 6.35 40.59 27.91
N LYS A 10 6.31 40.02 29.13
CA LYS A 10 6.27 38.56 29.33
C LYS A 10 5.05 37.92 28.66
N TYR A 11 3.86 38.52 28.85
CA TYR A 11 2.63 38.05 28.21
C TYR A 11 2.70 38.14 26.69
N LYS A 12 3.23 39.24 26.12
CA LYS A 12 3.39 39.40 24.66
C LYS A 12 4.32 38.33 24.06
N ILE A 13 5.46 38.07 24.70
CA ILE A 13 6.41 37.05 24.22
C ILE A 13 5.80 35.65 24.32
N GLY A 14 5.20 35.30 25.46
CA GLY A 14 4.55 34.00 25.64
C GLY A 14 3.41 33.78 24.65
N LEU A 15 2.56 34.80 24.45
CA LEU A 15 1.45 34.75 23.50
C LEU A 15 1.94 34.60 22.06
N PHE A 16 3.07 35.19 21.68
CA PHE A 16 3.65 35.00 20.35
C PHE A 16 4.08 33.55 20.11
N PHE A 17 4.87 32.95 21.01
CA PHE A 17 5.34 31.57 20.82
C PHE A 17 4.19 30.56 20.89
N ILE A 18 3.29 30.70 21.87
CA ILE A 18 2.12 29.83 22.00
C ILE A 18 1.18 30.03 20.81
N GLY A 19 0.89 31.27 20.42
CA GLY A 19 -0.02 31.60 19.33
C GLY A 19 0.50 31.14 17.98
N THR A 20 1.78 31.36 17.66
CA THR A 20 2.39 30.86 16.42
C THR A 20 2.50 29.34 16.43
N GLY A 21 2.88 28.72 17.55
CA GLY A 21 2.90 27.26 17.68
C GLY A 21 1.53 26.63 17.44
N LEU A 22 0.48 27.18 18.04
CA LEU A 22 -0.90 26.71 17.85
C LEU A 22 -1.38 26.93 16.40
N ALA A 23 -1.08 28.09 15.81
CA ALA A 23 -1.45 28.38 14.42
C ALA A 23 -0.81 27.38 13.44
N PHE A 24 0.49 27.07 13.62
CA PHE A 24 1.17 26.07 12.81
C PHE A 24 0.66 24.65 13.08
N PHE A 25 0.37 24.30 14.34
CA PHE A 25 -0.24 23.01 14.67
C PHE A 25 -1.59 22.82 13.97
N ILE A 26 -2.45 23.84 13.99
CA ILE A 26 -3.74 23.82 13.27
C ILE A 26 -3.51 23.74 11.76
N ALA A 27 -2.56 24.51 11.21
CA ALA A 27 -2.25 24.45 9.78
C ALA A 27 -1.76 23.06 9.36
N PHE A 28 -0.90 22.41 10.15
CA PHE A 28 -0.46 21.03 9.91
C PHE A 28 -1.58 20.02 10.04
N TYR A 29 -2.44 20.17 11.05
CA TYR A 29 -3.62 19.33 11.18
C TYR A 29 -4.52 19.42 9.95
N LEU A 30 -4.79 20.63 9.44
CA LEU A 30 -5.58 20.81 8.22
C LEU A 30 -4.88 20.20 7.00
N ILE A 31 -3.57 20.42 6.83
CA ILE A 31 -2.81 19.84 5.72
C ILE A 31 -2.86 18.31 5.77
N ASN A 32 -2.66 17.71 6.94
CA ASN A 32 -2.69 16.26 7.12
C ASN A 32 -4.10 15.70 6.92
N LEU A 33 -5.12 16.39 7.43
CA LEU A 33 -6.52 16.02 7.18
C LEU A 33 -6.85 16.06 5.69
N PHE A 34 -6.46 17.11 4.97
CA PHE A 34 -6.66 17.16 3.52
C PHE A 34 -5.90 16.05 2.79
N ASN A 35 -4.71 15.67 3.26
CA ASN A 35 -3.98 14.54 2.68
C ASN A 35 -4.69 13.20 2.94
N GLU A 36 -5.30 12.99 4.11
CA GLU A 36 -6.10 11.78 4.42
C GLU A 36 -7.40 11.70 3.60
N LEU A 37 -7.91 12.85 3.15
CA LEU A 37 -9.12 12.97 2.34
C LEU A 37 -8.85 12.95 0.83
N LYS A 38 -7.58 12.97 0.40
CA LYS A 38 -7.26 12.87 -1.04
C LYS A 38 -7.73 11.53 -1.59
N LEU A 39 -8.42 11.60 -2.72
CA LEU A 39 -8.72 10.43 -3.55
C LEU A 39 -7.43 9.83 -4.11
N ASN A 40 -7.52 8.57 -4.52
CA ASN A 40 -6.43 7.89 -5.21
C ASN A 40 -6.11 8.54 -6.55
N GLU A 41 -4.93 8.19 -7.04
CA GLU A 41 -4.60 8.42 -8.43
C GLU A 41 -5.52 7.59 -9.33
N ASN A 42 -5.83 8.10 -10.53
CA ASN A 42 -6.68 7.45 -11.54
C ASN A 42 -8.18 7.31 -11.18
N GLY A 43 -8.69 8.12 -10.25
CA GLY A 43 -10.14 8.27 -10.04
C GLY A 43 -10.78 7.22 -9.14
N TRP A 44 -9.98 6.40 -8.46
CA TRP A 44 -10.47 5.45 -7.46
C TRP A 44 -10.96 6.16 -6.19
N SER A 45 -12.04 5.64 -5.60
CA SER A 45 -12.52 6.02 -4.27
C SER A 45 -11.48 5.73 -3.20
N ARG A 46 -11.67 6.32 -2.02
CA ARG A 46 -10.97 5.88 -0.80
C ARG A 46 -11.32 4.43 -0.51
N SER A 47 -10.38 3.68 0.04
CA SER A 47 -10.62 2.28 0.41
C SER A 47 -11.70 2.16 1.49
N VAL A 48 -12.58 1.19 1.31
CA VAL A 48 -13.71 0.89 2.20
C VAL A 48 -13.50 -0.49 2.77
N ASN A 49 -13.54 -0.60 4.10
CA ASN A 49 -13.52 -1.88 4.79
C ASN A 49 -14.90 -2.53 4.65
N LEU A 50 -14.93 -3.76 4.12
CA LEU A 50 -16.15 -4.50 3.86
C LEU A 50 -16.64 -5.29 5.08
N GLY A 51 -16.07 -5.08 6.26
CA GLY A 51 -16.51 -5.66 7.53
C GLY A 51 -16.44 -7.19 7.61
N VAL A 52 -15.98 -7.85 6.55
CA VAL A 52 -15.71 -9.28 6.48
C VAL A 52 -14.29 -9.50 6.95
N ALA A 53 -14.14 -10.35 7.97
CA ALA A 53 -12.84 -10.75 8.47
C ALA A 53 -12.64 -12.25 8.27
N ALA A 54 -11.39 -12.64 8.09
CA ALA A 54 -10.95 -14.02 8.06
C ALA A 54 -9.85 -14.23 9.09
N SER A 55 -9.82 -15.41 9.69
CA SER A 55 -8.75 -15.78 10.64
C SER A 55 -7.43 -16.03 9.91
N HIS A 56 -7.49 -16.31 8.60
CA HIS A 56 -6.31 -16.53 7.78
C HIS A 56 -6.53 -16.05 6.33
N LYS A 57 -5.54 -16.29 5.46
CA LYS A 57 -5.47 -15.86 4.05
C LYS A 57 -6.44 -16.59 3.11
N ARG A 58 -7.58 -17.07 3.63
CA ARG A 58 -8.57 -17.84 2.86
C ARG A 58 -9.87 -17.07 2.80
N VAL A 59 -10.11 -16.50 1.64
CA VAL A 59 -11.29 -15.72 1.31
C VAL A 59 -11.74 -16.15 -0.09
N PHE A 60 -13.04 -15.99 -0.35
CA PHE A 60 -13.63 -16.32 -1.65
C PHE A 60 -14.58 -15.18 -2.03
N ALA A 61 -14.54 -14.76 -3.30
CA ALA A 61 -15.44 -13.76 -3.85
C ALA A 61 -16.15 -14.35 -5.06
N THR A 62 -17.43 -14.05 -5.20
CA THR A 62 -18.26 -14.44 -6.34
C THR A 62 -19.21 -13.31 -6.70
N GLU A 63 -19.57 -13.23 -7.96
CA GLU A 63 -20.52 -12.25 -8.47
C GLU A 63 -21.87 -12.92 -8.73
N GLU A 64 -22.96 -12.26 -8.32
CA GLU A 64 -24.32 -12.65 -8.68
C GLU A 64 -25.11 -11.38 -9.05
N THR A 65 -25.60 -11.30 -10.29
CA THR A 65 -26.49 -10.21 -10.75
C THR A 65 -25.93 -8.78 -10.53
N GLY A 66 -24.61 -8.58 -10.65
CA GLY A 66 -23.95 -7.29 -10.40
C GLY A 66 -23.74 -6.98 -8.91
N GLU A 67 -23.92 -7.95 -8.02
CA GLU A 67 -23.54 -7.84 -6.61
C GLU A 67 -22.36 -8.77 -6.30
N TRP A 68 -21.32 -8.22 -5.68
CA TRP A 68 -20.19 -9.00 -5.19
C TRP A 68 -20.51 -9.57 -3.81
N LYS A 69 -20.48 -10.91 -3.68
CA LYS A 69 -20.53 -11.60 -2.39
C LYS A 69 -19.14 -12.06 -2.01
N VAL A 70 -18.71 -11.70 -0.81
CA VAL A 70 -17.39 -12.06 -0.29
C VAL A 70 -17.52 -12.84 1.00
N TYR A 71 -16.70 -13.88 1.11
CA TYR A 71 -16.71 -14.87 2.18
C TYR A 71 -15.35 -14.92 2.87
N GLY A 72 -15.34 -14.76 4.19
CA GLY A 72 -14.17 -14.89 5.05
C GLY A 72 -14.21 -16.15 5.90
N ALA A 73 -13.20 -17.01 5.75
CA ALA A 73 -13.07 -18.22 6.55
C ALA A 73 -12.67 -17.93 8.00
N ASN A 74 -13.45 -18.44 8.93
CA ASN A 74 -13.15 -18.47 10.34
C ASN A 74 -13.40 -19.88 10.88
N GLU A 75 -12.88 -20.19 12.07
CA GLU A 75 -13.14 -21.49 12.69
C GLU A 75 -14.64 -21.76 12.77
N ASN A 76 -15.05 -22.83 12.08
CA ASN A 76 -16.41 -23.35 12.01
C ASN A 76 -17.50 -22.41 11.45
N LYS A 77 -17.12 -21.32 10.77
CA LYS A 77 -18.08 -20.37 10.19
C LYS A 77 -17.50 -19.61 9.00
N LEU A 78 -18.37 -19.23 8.06
CA LEU A 78 -18.05 -18.24 7.04
C LEU A 78 -18.73 -16.93 7.39
N GLN A 79 -17.94 -15.86 7.51
CA GLN A 79 -18.49 -14.51 7.56
C GLN A 79 -18.75 -14.03 6.14
N THR A 80 -19.90 -13.43 5.88
CA THR A 80 -20.28 -13.00 4.53
C THR A 80 -20.53 -11.50 4.49
N GLY A 81 -20.21 -10.90 3.35
CA GLY A 81 -20.54 -9.52 3.03
C GLY A 81 -21.00 -9.42 1.58
N THR A 82 -22.15 -8.79 1.36
CA THR A 82 -22.65 -8.46 0.02
C THR A 82 -22.38 -6.99 -0.27
N LEU A 83 -21.86 -6.71 -1.46
CA LEU A 83 -21.52 -5.39 -1.95
C LEU A 83 -22.45 -5.01 -3.10
N THR A 84 -23.23 -3.96 -2.90
CA THR A 84 -24.03 -3.35 -3.96
C THR A 84 -23.24 -2.25 -4.68
N GLU A 85 -23.25 -2.26 -6.02
CA GLU A 85 -22.51 -1.31 -6.88
C GLU A 85 -22.73 0.17 -6.52
N SER A 86 -23.92 0.56 -6.06
CA SER A 86 -24.28 1.98 -5.91
C SER A 86 -23.63 2.70 -4.72
N ASN A 87 -23.21 1.97 -3.67
CA ASN A 87 -22.78 2.61 -2.42
C ASN A 87 -21.87 1.76 -1.53
N PHE A 88 -21.43 0.58 -1.99
CA PHE A 88 -20.76 -0.40 -1.13
C PHE A 88 -21.54 -0.66 0.18
N SER A 89 -22.88 -0.63 0.12
CA SER A 89 -23.69 -0.98 1.27
C SER A 89 -23.54 -2.46 1.57
N MET A 90 -23.40 -2.76 2.85
CA MET A 90 -22.98 -4.07 3.32
C MET A 90 -24.10 -4.72 4.09
N LYS A 91 -24.51 -5.90 3.65
CA LYS A 91 -25.27 -6.84 4.46
C LYS A 91 -24.31 -7.90 4.97
N GLN A 92 -24.12 -7.95 6.28
CA GLN A 92 -23.30 -8.97 6.92
C GLN A 92 -24.14 -10.20 7.24
N GLY A 93 -23.58 -11.36 6.98
CA GLY A 93 -24.16 -12.65 7.35
C GLY A 93 -23.13 -13.58 7.98
N THR A 94 -23.59 -14.72 8.46
CA THR A 94 -22.71 -15.79 8.92
C THR A 94 -23.34 -17.13 8.60
N VAL A 95 -22.60 -17.96 7.84
CA VAL A 95 -22.94 -19.37 7.66
C VAL A 95 -22.31 -20.16 8.80
N LYS A 96 -23.15 -20.80 9.62
CA LYS A 96 -22.72 -21.59 10.79
C LYS A 96 -22.81 -23.09 10.52
N GLY A 97 -22.18 -23.88 11.39
CA GLY A 97 -22.25 -25.33 11.34
C GLY A 97 -21.44 -25.92 10.19
N LEU A 98 -20.37 -25.24 9.78
CA LEU A 98 -19.34 -25.79 8.91
C LEU A 98 -18.23 -26.30 9.82
N GLU A 99 -17.64 -27.46 9.55
CA GLU A 99 -16.38 -27.87 10.20
C GLU A 99 -15.20 -27.47 9.30
N LEU A 100 -15.13 -26.18 9.00
CA LEU A 100 -14.16 -25.60 8.08
C LEU A 100 -12.90 -25.15 8.84
N SER A 101 -11.75 -25.56 8.31
CA SER A 101 -10.44 -25.04 8.71
C SER A 101 -10.14 -23.73 7.98
N PRO A 102 -9.74 -22.65 8.68
CA PRO A 102 -9.40 -21.38 8.03
C PRO A 102 -8.15 -21.46 7.15
N TYR A 103 -7.39 -22.55 7.21
CA TYR A 103 -6.17 -22.76 6.40
C TYR A 103 -6.47 -23.33 5.01
N ASN A 104 -7.63 -23.97 4.85
CA ASN A 104 -7.98 -24.67 3.62
C ASN A 104 -8.80 -23.77 2.68
N PRO A 105 -8.58 -23.86 1.36
CA PRO A 105 -9.48 -23.26 0.38
C PRO A 105 -10.90 -23.82 0.49
N PHE A 106 -11.85 -23.03 0.02
CA PHE A 106 -13.26 -23.37 -0.05
C PHE A 106 -13.89 -22.64 -1.24
N TRP A 107 -14.99 -23.18 -1.74
CA TRP A 107 -15.74 -22.61 -2.86
C TRP A 107 -17.20 -22.44 -2.44
N VAL A 108 -17.82 -21.37 -2.91
CA VAL A 108 -19.23 -21.06 -2.63
C VAL A 108 -19.95 -20.75 -3.93
N SER A 109 -21.13 -21.29 -4.12
CA SER A 109 -21.97 -20.96 -5.29
C SER A 109 -22.37 -19.49 -5.29
N SER A 110 -22.66 -18.93 -6.47
CA SER A 110 -23.06 -17.52 -6.60
C SER A 110 -24.27 -17.16 -5.73
N ASP A 111 -25.26 -18.05 -5.63
CA ASP A 111 -26.43 -17.89 -4.76
C ASP A 111 -26.12 -18.04 -3.25
N GLY A 112 -24.99 -18.66 -2.90
CA GLY A 112 -24.55 -18.94 -1.54
C GLY A 112 -25.15 -20.20 -0.92
N GLY A 113 -25.94 -20.98 -1.66
CA GLY A 113 -26.63 -22.18 -1.18
C GLY A 113 -25.73 -23.41 -1.04
N THR A 114 -24.69 -23.51 -1.86
CA THR A 114 -23.77 -24.65 -1.89
C THR A 114 -22.36 -24.21 -1.48
N VAL A 115 -21.76 -24.96 -0.55
CA VAL A 115 -20.37 -24.75 -0.11
C VAL A 115 -19.57 -26.03 -0.28
N TYR A 116 -18.41 -25.92 -0.93
CA TYR A 116 -17.41 -26.99 -1.00
C TYR A 116 -16.22 -26.65 -0.11
N TYR A 117 -15.82 -27.58 0.77
CA TYR A 117 -14.69 -27.39 1.67
C TYR A 117 -14.00 -28.70 2.06
N LEU A 118 -12.75 -28.60 2.52
CA LEU A 118 -11.99 -29.76 2.97
C LEU A 118 -12.19 -30.02 4.47
N LYS A 119 -12.60 -31.26 4.79
CA LYS A 119 -12.71 -31.79 6.16
C LYS A 119 -12.01 -33.15 6.21
N ASN A 120 -10.96 -33.29 7.02
CA ASN A 120 -10.21 -34.55 7.20
C ASN A 120 -9.75 -35.21 5.89
N LYS A 121 -9.21 -34.43 4.94
CA LYS A 121 -8.84 -34.88 3.57
C LYS A 121 -10.02 -35.39 2.72
N GLU A 122 -11.24 -35.04 3.07
CA GLU A 122 -12.42 -35.26 2.25
C GLU A 122 -12.93 -33.93 1.70
N LEU A 123 -13.33 -33.91 0.43
CA LEU A 123 -14.07 -32.80 -0.14
C LEU A 123 -15.55 -32.99 0.21
N ILE A 124 -16.07 -32.09 1.03
CA ILE A 124 -17.48 -32.08 1.45
C ILE A 124 -18.22 -31.04 0.62
N ARG A 125 -19.33 -31.46 0.03
CA ARG A 125 -20.36 -30.57 -0.53
C ARG A 125 -21.44 -30.40 0.53
N LYS A 126 -21.76 -29.15 0.86
CA LYS A 126 -22.86 -28.83 1.75
C LYS A 126 -23.91 -28.00 1.02
N ASP A 127 -25.12 -28.52 0.94
CA ASP A 127 -26.31 -27.83 0.45
C ASP A 127 -27.25 -27.63 1.65
N ASP A 128 -27.47 -26.38 2.07
CA ASP A 128 -28.23 -26.02 3.28
C ASP A 128 -27.80 -26.78 4.56
N ALA A 129 -28.49 -27.87 4.89
CA ALA A 129 -28.27 -28.71 6.07
C ALA A 129 -27.72 -30.11 5.75
N LYS A 130 -27.57 -30.47 4.46
CA LYS A 130 -27.10 -31.78 4.02
C LYS A 130 -25.62 -31.70 3.64
N GLU A 131 -24.81 -32.60 4.18
CA GLU A 131 -23.40 -32.78 3.80
C GLU A 131 -23.25 -34.10 3.03
N ASP A 132 -22.64 -34.03 1.85
CA ASP A 132 -22.28 -35.18 1.03
C ASP A 132 -20.77 -35.20 0.80
N THR A 133 -20.13 -36.37 0.98
CA THR A 133 -18.72 -36.56 0.65
C THR A 133 -18.57 -36.76 -0.85
N VAL A 134 -17.91 -35.81 -1.52
CA VAL A 134 -17.66 -35.82 -2.97
C VAL A 134 -16.43 -36.64 -3.32
N ALA A 135 -15.36 -36.46 -2.55
CA ALA A 135 -14.09 -37.15 -2.76
C ALA A 135 -13.38 -37.42 -1.43
N ARG A 136 -12.55 -38.47 -1.39
CA ARG A 136 -11.69 -38.84 -0.25
C ARG A 136 -10.22 -38.76 -0.65
N ASN A 137 -9.35 -38.65 0.36
CA ASN A 137 -7.89 -38.55 0.21
C ASN A 137 -7.46 -37.38 -0.70
N VAL A 138 -8.13 -36.24 -0.50
CA VAL A 138 -7.82 -34.97 -1.16
C VAL A 138 -6.67 -34.29 -0.41
N ASP A 139 -5.61 -33.96 -1.13
CA ASP A 139 -4.44 -33.27 -0.59
C ASP A 139 -4.50 -31.76 -0.83
N GLN A 140 -5.03 -31.32 -1.99
CA GLN A 140 -5.12 -29.92 -2.36
C GLN A 140 -6.45 -29.60 -3.05
N LEU A 141 -6.93 -28.38 -2.83
CA LEU A 141 -8.12 -27.81 -3.47
C LEU A 141 -7.74 -26.46 -4.07
N PHE A 142 -8.11 -26.24 -5.32
CA PHE A 142 -7.91 -24.98 -6.03
C PHE A 142 -9.26 -24.46 -6.49
N THR A 143 -9.51 -23.17 -6.26
CA THR A 143 -10.84 -22.57 -6.39
C THR A 143 -10.76 -21.28 -7.19
N SER A 144 -11.63 -21.12 -8.17
CA SER A 144 -11.97 -19.83 -8.77
C SER A 144 -13.47 -19.61 -8.74
N GLN A 145 -13.95 -18.48 -9.27
CA GLN A 145 -15.40 -18.24 -9.39
C GLN A 145 -16.09 -19.31 -10.24
N LYS A 146 -15.43 -19.78 -11.30
CA LYS A 146 -16.00 -20.68 -12.32
C LYS A 146 -15.64 -22.14 -12.13
N LEU A 147 -14.50 -22.45 -11.50
CA LEU A 147 -13.93 -23.79 -11.50
C LEU A 147 -13.47 -24.23 -10.10
N LEU A 148 -13.57 -25.53 -9.88
CA LEU A 148 -13.14 -26.21 -8.66
C LEU A 148 -12.30 -27.42 -9.05
N ILE A 149 -11.00 -27.38 -8.74
CA ILE A 149 -10.05 -28.46 -9.06
C ILE A 149 -9.53 -29.06 -7.77
N LEU A 150 -9.49 -30.39 -7.69
CA LEU A 150 -8.89 -31.11 -6.57
C LEU A 150 -7.71 -31.96 -7.05
N SER A 151 -6.73 -32.12 -6.18
CA SER A 151 -5.62 -33.07 -6.35
C SER A 151 -5.54 -33.98 -5.13
N GLY A 152 -5.37 -35.28 -5.33
CA GLY A 152 -5.29 -36.27 -4.26
C GLY A 152 -4.74 -37.62 -4.71
N GLU A 153 -4.96 -38.64 -3.89
CA GLU A 153 -4.39 -39.99 -4.10
C GLU A 153 -4.74 -40.60 -5.46
N TYR A 154 -5.95 -40.31 -5.97
CA TYR A 154 -6.49 -40.96 -7.17
C TYR A 154 -6.29 -40.19 -8.46
N GLY A 155 -5.76 -38.97 -8.41
CA GLY A 155 -5.59 -38.12 -9.59
C GLY A 155 -5.94 -36.65 -9.34
N VAL A 156 -5.92 -35.89 -10.43
CA VAL A 156 -6.40 -34.51 -10.49
C VAL A 156 -7.74 -34.51 -11.18
N PHE A 157 -8.74 -33.88 -10.57
CA PHE A 157 -10.12 -33.88 -11.08
C PHE A 157 -10.68 -32.47 -11.11
N LEU A 158 -11.47 -32.19 -12.16
CA LEU A 158 -12.39 -31.06 -12.17
C LEU A 158 -13.69 -31.49 -11.49
N VAL A 159 -14.16 -30.69 -10.55
CA VAL A 159 -15.43 -30.93 -9.87
C VAL A 159 -16.53 -30.15 -10.59
N LYS A 160 -17.53 -30.86 -11.13
CA LYS A 160 -18.76 -30.20 -11.61
C LYS A 160 -19.52 -29.68 -10.40
N THR A 161 -19.54 -28.37 -10.21
CA THR A 161 -20.10 -27.72 -9.01
C THR A 161 -21.61 -27.92 -8.84
N GLU A 162 -22.33 -28.21 -9.93
CA GLU A 162 -23.78 -28.48 -9.89
C GLU A 162 -24.10 -29.90 -9.39
N SER A 163 -23.40 -30.92 -9.90
CA SER A 163 -23.67 -32.33 -9.63
C SER A 163 -22.76 -32.95 -8.56
N GLY A 164 -21.57 -32.38 -8.34
CA GLY A 164 -20.50 -32.99 -7.56
C GLY A 164 -19.77 -34.12 -8.29
N GLU A 165 -20.02 -34.31 -9.59
CA GLU A 165 -19.27 -35.29 -10.39
C GLU A 165 -17.82 -34.87 -10.58
N LEU A 166 -16.95 -35.87 -10.74
CA LEU A 166 -15.51 -35.70 -10.91
C LEU A 166 -15.09 -36.07 -12.32
N ASP A 167 -14.63 -35.09 -13.09
CA ASP A 167 -14.05 -35.32 -14.40
C ASP A 167 -12.52 -35.45 -14.27
N PRO A 168 -11.93 -36.58 -14.70
CA PRO A 168 -10.49 -36.80 -14.58
C PRO A 168 -9.69 -35.89 -15.52
N LEU A 169 -8.68 -35.20 -14.99
CA LEU A 169 -7.77 -34.33 -15.74
C LEU A 169 -6.36 -34.95 -15.87
N MET A 170 -5.83 -35.50 -14.78
CA MET A 170 -4.51 -36.11 -14.72
C MET A 170 -4.52 -37.33 -13.79
N ASP A 171 -3.57 -38.24 -14.01
CA ASP A 171 -3.45 -39.46 -13.22
C ASP A 171 -2.91 -39.23 -11.79
N ALA A 172 -2.93 -40.30 -10.99
CA ALA A 172 -2.44 -40.30 -9.61
C ALA A 172 -0.93 -40.00 -9.46
N ALA A 173 -0.12 -40.25 -10.50
CA ALA A 173 1.32 -39.97 -10.45
C ALA A 173 1.57 -38.47 -10.60
N ALA A 174 0.83 -37.81 -11.49
CA ALA A 174 0.85 -36.37 -11.67
C ALA A 174 0.28 -35.62 -10.45
N ALA A 175 -0.80 -36.13 -9.84
CA ALA A 175 -1.45 -35.49 -8.69
C ALA A 175 -0.48 -35.19 -7.54
N LYS A 176 0.44 -36.12 -7.23
CA LYS A 176 1.46 -35.96 -6.18
C LYS A 176 2.49 -34.85 -6.47
N LYS A 177 2.60 -34.44 -7.73
CA LYS A 177 3.54 -33.40 -8.19
C LYS A 177 2.89 -32.03 -8.30
N VAL A 178 1.55 -31.93 -8.22
CA VAL A 178 0.84 -30.65 -8.33
C VAL A 178 1.29 -29.71 -7.21
N LYS A 179 1.66 -28.50 -7.60
CA LYS A 179 2.03 -27.41 -6.67
C LYS A 179 0.98 -26.32 -6.65
N MET A 180 0.51 -25.91 -7.83
CA MET A 180 -0.36 -24.75 -8.00
C MET A 180 -1.32 -24.98 -9.16
N ALA A 181 -2.45 -24.29 -9.13
CA ALA A 181 -3.32 -24.10 -10.28
C ALA A 181 -3.67 -22.62 -10.41
N ALA A 182 -3.73 -22.15 -11.65
CA ALA A 182 -4.10 -20.80 -12.03
C ALA A 182 -5.32 -20.86 -12.95
N PHE A 183 -6.22 -19.89 -12.84
CA PHE A 183 -7.49 -19.91 -13.56
C PHE A 183 -7.58 -18.71 -14.48
N ASP A 184 -8.09 -18.95 -15.69
CA ASP A 184 -8.41 -17.86 -16.60
C ASP A 184 -9.61 -17.06 -16.05
N PRO A 185 -9.56 -15.72 -16.04
CA PRO A 185 -10.63 -14.91 -15.48
C PRO A 185 -11.93 -15.01 -16.30
N GLU A 186 -11.84 -15.11 -17.63
CA GLU A 186 -12.98 -15.00 -18.54
C GLU A 186 -13.49 -16.34 -19.06
N SER A 187 -12.62 -17.30 -19.26
CA SER A 187 -12.93 -18.62 -19.83
C SER A 187 -12.88 -19.73 -18.79
N ALA A 188 -13.39 -20.91 -19.15
CA ALA A 188 -13.25 -22.12 -18.35
C ALA A 188 -11.86 -22.77 -18.48
N SER A 189 -10.86 -22.05 -19.00
CA SER A 189 -9.48 -22.54 -19.15
C SER A 189 -8.70 -22.38 -17.84
N PHE A 190 -7.69 -23.20 -17.63
CA PHE A 190 -6.85 -23.14 -16.42
C PHE A 190 -5.48 -23.76 -16.66
N LEU A 191 -4.53 -23.50 -15.77
CA LEU A 191 -3.16 -24.00 -15.83
C LEU A 191 -2.83 -24.74 -14.54
N ILE A 192 -2.21 -25.91 -14.65
CA ILE A 192 -1.69 -26.68 -13.51
C ILE A 192 -0.17 -26.73 -13.60
N ALA A 193 0.50 -26.39 -12.50
CA ALA A 193 1.95 -26.48 -12.37
C ALA A 193 2.35 -27.74 -11.59
N THR A 194 3.13 -28.63 -12.21
CA THR A 194 3.70 -29.83 -11.59
C THR A 194 5.21 -29.70 -11.41
N ASP A 195 5.73 -30.25 -10.31
CA ASP A 195 7.16 -30.32 -9.99
C ASP A 195 7.78 -31.59 -10.60
N GLU A 196 8.72 -31.41 -11.52
CA GLU A 196 9.45 -32.51 -12.17
C GLU A 196 10.79 -32.81 -11.49
N GLY A 197 11.12 -32.11 -10.41
CA GLY A 197 12.38 -32.23 -9.69
C GLY A 197 13.49 -31.35 -10.26
N GLY A 198 14.48 -31.04 -9.41
CA GLY A 198 15.61 -30.18 -9.78
C GLY A 198 15.20 -28.75 -10.16
N ASN A 199 14.12 -28.24 -9.56
CA ASN A 199 13.49 -26.93 -9.86
C ASN A 199 13.01 -26.77 -11.31
N ASN A 200 12.70 -27.88 -11.98
CA ASN A 200 11.97 -27.84 -13.23
C ASN A 200 10.49 -28.05 -12.96
N TYR A 201 9.67 -27.24 -13.61
CA TYR A 201 8.23 -27.31 -13.53
C TYR A 201 7.64 -27.61 -14.90
N THR A 202 6.56 -28.36 -14.95
CA THR A 202 5.73 -28.48 -16.14
C THR A 202 4.45 -27.70 -15.91
N PHE A 203 4.17 -26.77 -16.81
CA PHE A 203 2.90 -26.04 -16.86
C PHE A 203 2.02 -26.73 -17.90
N THR A 204 0.91 -27.31 -17.45
CA THR A 204 -0.10 -27.89 -18.34
C THR A 204 -1.30 -26.96 -18.38
N TYR A 205 -1.51 -26.33 -19.52
CA TYR A 205 -2.66 -25.47 -19.79
C TYR A 205 -3.80 -26.30 -20.40
N PHE A 206 -4.99 -26.22 -19.81
CA PHE A 206 -6.17 -26.95 -20.20
C PHE A 206 -7.14 -26.01 -20.90
N LEU A 207 -7.37 -26.26 -22.19
CA LEU A 207 -8.31 -25.52 -23.03
C LEU A 207 -9.64 -26.28 -23.14
N PRO A 208 -10.80 -25.63 -22.98
CA PRO A 208 -12.09 -26.26 -23.25
C PRO A 208 -12.16 -26.84 -24.67
N ASP A 209 -12.57 -28.10 -24.80
CA ASP A 209 -12.71 -28.82 -26.07
C ASP A 209 -13.93 -29.75 -26.00
N GLY A 210 -15.08 -29.28 -26.51
CA GLY A 210 -16.37 -29.96 -26.36
C GLY A 210 -16.77 -30.09 -24.88
N ASP A 211 -17.08 -31.32 -24.45
CA ASP A 211 -17.41 -31.65 -23.05
C ASP A 211 -16.18 -31.89 -22.17
N GLY A 212 -14.96 -31.69 -22.69
CA GLY A 212 -13.71 -31.98 -21.99
C GLY A 212 -12.66 -30.89 -22.15
N TYR A 213 -11.41 -31.27 -21.91
CA TYR A 213 -10.27 -30.37 -21.96
C TYR A 213 -9.14 -30.94 -22.80
N LYS A 214 -8.54 -30.09 -23.63
CA LYS A 214 -7.32 -30.38 -24.37
C LYS A 214 -6.11 -29.85 -23.59
N PRO A 215 -5.23 -30.73 -23.08
CA PRO A 215 -4.03 -30.31 -22.36
C PRO A 215 -2.92 -29.87 -23.31
N VAL A 216 -2.19 -28.82 -22.93
CA VAL A 216 -1.02 -28.28 -23.60
C VAL A 216 0.09 -28.13 -22.54
N SER A 217 1.12 -28.97 -22.63
CA SER A 217 2.22 -28.98 -21.66
C SER A 217 3.43 -28.19 -22.15
N MET A 218 4.01 -27.42 -21.24
CA MET A 218 5.18 -26.58 -21.47
C MET A 218 6.15 -26.76 -20.31
N SER A 219 7.44 -26.86 -20.59
CA SER A 219 8.47 -26.96 -19.56
C SER A 219 8.99 -25.58 -19.16
N VAL A 220 9.13 -25.35 -17.86
CA VAL A 220 9.69 -24.12 -17.26
C VAL A 220 10.86 -24.52 -16.38
N SER A 221 12.03 -23.91 -16.61
CA SER A 221 13.20 -24.13 -15.76
C SER A 221 13.40 -22.93 -14.85
N ALA A 222 13.26 -23.13 -13.54
CA ALA A 222 13.66 -22.13 -12.58
C ALA A 222 15.17 -22.25 -12.28
N TYR A 223 15.77 -21.19 -11.72
CA TYR A 223 17.14 -21.27 -11.20
C TYR A 223 17.27 -22.37 -10.14
N SER A 224 18.46 -22.95 -9.99
CA SER A 224 18.72 -24.14 -9.16
C SER A 224 18.44 -23.99 -7.66
N THR A 225 18.15 -22.78 -7.17
CA THR A 225 17.72 -22.50 -5.79
C THR A 225 16.34 -21.86 -5.67
N ALA A 226 15.70 -21.55 -6.81
CA ALA A 226 14.43 -20.83 -6.85
C ALA A 226 13.24 -21.81 -6.81
N VAL A 227 12.23 -21.50 -6.00
CA VAL A 227 11.00 -22.30 -5.86
C VAL A 227 9.82 -21.52 -6.41
N LEU A 228 8.98 -22.16 -7.21
CA LEU A 228 7.74 -21.58 -7.71
C LEU A 228 6.81 -21.19 -6.55
N SER A 229 6.26 -19.99 -6.61
CA SER A 229 5.49 -19.37 -5.52
C SER A 229 4.16 -18.78 -5.93
N ASN A 230 4.03 -18.36 -7.19
CA ASN A 230 2.77 -17.92 -7.77
C ASN A 230 2.72 -18.29 -9.26
N VAL A 231 1.53 -18.56 -9.78
CA VAL A 231 1.27 -18.70 -11.22
C VAL A 231 -0.10 -18.09 -11.50
N GLU A 232 -0.16 -17.27 -12.54
CA GLU A 232 -1.39 -16.66 -13.06
C GLU A 232 -1.47 -16.88 -14.56
N VAL A 233 -2.69 -17.03 -15.07
CA VAL A 233 -2.93 -17.25 -16.51
C VAL A 233 -4.13 -16.45 -16.99
N ALA A 234 -4.02 -15.88 -18.18
CA ALA A 234 -5.16 -15.30 -18.89
C ALA A 234 -5.00 -15.44 -20.39
N LYS A 235 -6.10 -15.72 -21.07
CA LYS A 235 -6.21 -15.81 -22.52
C LYS A 235 -6.81 -14.51 -23.04
N ASP A 236 -6.01 -13.73 -23.74
CA ASP A 236 -6.47 -12.56 -24.48
C ASP A 236 -6.43 -12.90 -25.98
N ASN A 237 -7.61 -12.99 -26.60
CA ASN A 237 -7.77 -13.42 -27.99
C ASN A 237 -7.10 -14.78 -28.28
N GLU A 238 -6.11 -14.80 -29.19
CA GLU A 238 -5.35 -16.00 -29.56
C GLU A 238 -4.06 -16.17 -28.76
N MET A 239 -3.82 -15.31 -27.75
CA MET A 239 -2.61 -15.30 -26.94
C MET A 239 -2.92 -15.76 -25.51
N VAL A 240 -2.03 -16.56 -24.94
CA VAL A 240 -2.03 -16.94 -23.53
C VAL A 240 -0.92 -16.18 -22.84
N HIS A 241 -1.29 -15.51 -21.77
CA HIS A 241 -0.43 -14.72 -20.89
C HIS A 241 -0.23 -15.49 -19.61
N ILE A 242 1.01 -15.65 -19.19
CA ILE A 242 1.37 -16.31 -17.93
C ILE A 242 2.27 -15.36 -17.14
N ILE A 243 1.95 -15.19 -15.86
CA ILE A 243 2.90 -14.65 -14.88
C ILE A 243 3.25 -15.78 -13.93
N TYR A 244 4.53 -15.97 -13.67
CA TYR A 244 4.98 -16.90 -12.63
C TYR A 244 6.06 -16.27 -11.77
N SER A 245 5.96 -16.52 -10.46
CA SER A 245 6.85 -15.95 -9.45
C SER A 245 7.71 -17.04 -8.84
N THR A 246 8.99 -16.78 -8.70
CA THR A 246 9.92 -17.68 -8.02
C THR A 246 10.52 -17.00 -6.79
N ILE A 247 10.72 -17.77 -5.72
CA ILE A 247 11.34 -17.29 -4.49
C ILE A 247 12.68 -17.97 -4.30
N ILE A 248 13.71 -17.17 -4.03
CA ILE A 248 15.01 -17.62 -3.55
C ILE A 248 15.15 -17.23 -2.08
N LYS A 249 15.53 -18.20 -1.24
CA LYS A 249 15.84 -17.99 0.18
C LYS A 249 17.35 -18.09 0.39
N GLU A 250 18.02 -16.97 0.54
CA GLU A 250 19.47 -16.90 0.77
C GLU A 250 19.80 -16.00 1.96
N GLY A 251 20.70 -16.46 2.86
CA GLY A 251 21.26 -15.63 3.92
C GLY A 251 20.26 -15.00 4.91
N GLY A 252 19.06 -15.57 5.07
CA GLY A 252 17.98 -15.02 5.90
C GLY A 252 17.09 -14.00 5.19
N GLY A 253 17.36 -13.69 3.92
CA GLY A 253 16.51 -12.90 3.05
C GLY A 253 15.59 -13.76 2.17
N ARG A 254 14.49 -13.17 1.72
CA ARG A 254 13.58 -13.71 0.71
C ARG A 254 13.63 -12.77 -0.50
N ASN A 255 14.06 -13.28 -1.65
CA ASN A 255 13.99 -12.55 -2.91
C ASN A 255 12.93 -13.19 -3.82
N THR A 256 12.05 -12.38 -4.38
CA THR A 256 10.98 -12.83 -5.28
C THR A 256 11.27 -12.25 -6.67
N ALA A 257 11.35 -13.12 -7.68
CA ALA A 257 11.50 -12.74 -9.09
C ALA A 257 10.23 -13.13 -9.84
N ASN A 258 9.71 -12.21 -10.66
CA ASN A 258 8.47 -12.36 -11.40
C ASN A 258 8.77 -12.41 -12.89
N TYR A 259 8.20 -13.40 -13.58
CA TYR A 259 8.42 -13.60 -15.01
C TYR A 259 7.10 -13.54 -15.75
N TYR A 260 7.10 -12.90 -16.90
CA TYR A 260 5.98 -12.78 -17.80
C TYR A 260 6.30 -13.48 -19.12
N ALA A 261 5.39 -14.37 -19.53
CA ALA A 261 5.49 -15.11 -20.78
C ALA A 261 4.19 -14.98 -21.57
N VAL A 262 4.31 -14.93 -22.89
CA VAL A 262 3.16 -14.85 -23.80
C VAL A 262 3.39 -15.77 -24.99
N PHE A 263 2.36 -16.52 -25.39
CA PHE A 263 2.44 -17.42 -26.55
C PHE A 263 1.09 -17.60 -27.25
N PRO A 264 1.08 -17.94 -28.56
CA PRO A 264 -0.15 -18.21 -29.29
C PRO A 264 -0.74 -19.58 -28.91
N VAL A 265 -2.06 -19.64 -28.71
CA VAL A 265 -2.82 -20.85 -28.34
C VAL A 265 -2.58 -22.01 -29.32
N GLU A 266 -2.51 -21.71 -30.63
CA GLU A 266 -2.36 -22.73 -31.68
C GLU A 266 -0.96 -23.34 -31.75
N LYS A 267 0.05 -22.58 -31.30
CA LYS A 267 1.46 -22.98 -31.39
C LYS A 267 2.17 -22.74 -30.05
N PRO A 268 1.76 -23.47 -29.00
CA PRO A 268 2.38 -23.36 -27.70
C PRO A 268 3.84 -23.81 -27.76
N PRO A 269 4.75 -23.13 -27.03
CA PRO A 269 6.15 -23.48 -27.03
C PRO A 269 6.38 -24.74 -26.20
N VAL A 270 7.36 -25.56 -26.57
CA VAL A 270 7.76 -26.73 -25.75
C VAL A 270 8.44 -26.26 -24.45
N HIS A 271 9.20 -25.17 -24.52
CA HIS A 271 9.86 -24.53 -23.39
C HIS A 271 9.35 -23.10 -23.24
N LEU A 272 8.81 -22.76 -22.08
CA LEU A 272 8.30 -21.42 -21.81
C LEU A 272 9.45 -20.54 -21.30
N GLU A 273 9.85 -19.57 -22.10
CA GLU A 273 10.82 -18.54 -21.73
C GLU A 273 10.07 -17.31 -21.21
N GLY A 274 10.13 -17.08 -19.90
CA GLY A 274 9.61 -15.87 -19.28
C GLY A 274 10.65 -14.75 -19.25
N ILE A 275 10.22 -13.52 -19.53
CA ILE A 275 11.02 -12.31 -19.36
C ILE A 275 10.73 -11.75 -17.97
N GLU A 276 11.74 -11.24 -17.26
CA GLU A 276 11.52 -10.57 -15.97
C GLU A 276 10.49 -9.44 -16.12
N LEU A 277 9.50 -9.42 -15.22
CA LEU A 277 8.37 -8.51 -15.29
C LEU A 277 8.75 -7.19 -14.65
N ASP A 278 8.91 -6.16 -15.49
CA ASP A 278 9.07 -4.78 -15.04
C ASP A 278 7.73 -4.03 -15.10
N ILE A 279 7.32 -3.46 -13.97
CA ILE A 279 6.16 -2.58 -13.86
C ILE A 279 6.62 -1.21 -13.37
N TYR A 280 6.17 -0.16 -14.06
CA TYR A 280 6.54 1.21 -13.74
C TYR A 280 5.35 1.97 -13.15
N GLU A 281 5.57 2.70 -12.07
CA GLU A 281 4.62 3.71 -11.62
C GLU A 281 4.53 4.83 -12.67
N LYS A 282 3.43 5.59 -12.67
CA LYS A 282 3.17 6.69 -13.62
C LYS A 282 4.31 7.72 -13.74
N HIS A 283 5.14 7.88 -12.72
CA HIS A 283 6.31 8.76 -12.71
C HIS A 283 7.58 8.14 -13.32
N GLY A 284 7.50 6.92 -13.85
CA GLY A 284 8.62 6.19 -14.45
C GLY A 284 9.53 5.50 -13.44
N LEU A 285 9.12 5.41 -12.17
CA LEU A 285 9.84 4.66 -11.14
C LEU A 285 9.44 3.18 -11.23
N PRO A 286 10.39 2.24 -11.25
CA PRO A 286 10.07 0.81 -11.19
C PRO A 286 9.43 0.46 -9.84
N ILE A 287 8.48 -0.47 -9.86
CA ILE A 287 7.85 -1.02 -8.66
C ILE A 287 8.56 -2.33 -8.32
N ASP A 288 9.20 -2.35 -7.15
CA ASP A 288 9.89 -3.54 -6.64
C ASP A 288 8.98 -4.38 -5.73
N LYS A 289 9.40 -5.63 -5.46
CA LYS A 289 8.75 -6.55 -4.49
C LYS A 289 7.25 -6.78 -4.76
N MET A 290 6.91 -6.99 -6.01
CA MET A 290 5.55 -7.32 -6.43
C MET A 290 5.23 -8.77 -6.09
N GLU A 291 4.07 -9.02 -5.48
CA GLU A 291 3.57 -10.36 -5.13
C GLU A 291 2.05 -10.48 -5.37
N GLU A 292 1.55 -11.73 -5.40
CA GLU A 292 0.12 -12.10 -5.54
C GLU A 292 -0.56 -11.37 -6.71
N PHE A 293 -0.09 -11.67 -7.91
CA PHE A 293 -0.66 -11.19 -9.16
C PHE A 293 -2.03 -11.80 -9.41
N GLN A 294 -2.87 -11.11 -10.16
CA GLN A 294 -4.08 -11.66 -10.75
C GLN A 294 -4.42 -10.93 -12.03
N PHE A 295 -4.65 -11.67 -13.11
CA PHE A 295 -5.11 -11.10 -14.37
C PHE A 295 -6.61 -10.82 -14.34
N TYR A 296 -6.98 -9.75 -15.04
CA TYR A 296 -8.37 -9.39 -15.30
C TYR A 296 -8.50 -8.85 -16.73
N GLN A 297 -9.68 -8.98 -17.31
CA GLN A 297 -10.00 -8.33 -18.58
C GLN A 297 -11.09 -7.30 -18.34
N ASN A 298 -10.88 -6.08 -18.84
CA ASN A 298 -11.88 -5.03 -18.81
C ASN A 298 -11.93 -4.35 -20.17
N ASN A 299 -13.12 -4.31 -20.78
CA ASN A 299 -13.33 -3.72 -22.11
C ASN A 299 -12.39 -4.27 -23.21
N GLY A 300 -11.98 -5.54 -23.11
CA GLY A 300 -11.05 -6.18 -24.04
C GLY A 300 -9.58 -5.80 -23.85
N GLU A 301 -9.24 -5.12 -22.75
CA GLU A 301 -7.85 -4.86 -22.37
C GLU A 301 -7.44 -5.74 -21.18
N LEU A 302 -6.29 -6.39 -21.31
CA LEU A 302 -5.70 -7.16 -20.22
C LEU A 302 -5.12 -6.23 -19.15
N GLN A 303 -5.56 -6.42 -17.91
CA GLN A 303 -5.16 -5.67 -16.74
C GLN A 303 -4.62 -6.61 -15.66
N LEU A 304 -3.83 -6.06 -14.76
CA LEU A 304 -3.14 -6.81 -13.74
C LEU A 304 -3.36 -6.14 -12.38
N LEU A 305 -3.87 -6.89 -11.41
CA LEU A 305 -3.83 -6.49 -10.01
C LEU A 305 -2.70 -7.22 -9.31
N PHE A 306 -2.02 -6.52 -8.41
CA PHE A 306 -0.95 -7.08 -7.59
C PHE A 306 -0.71 -6.16 -6.39
N HIS A 307 -0.05 -6.67 -5.37
CA HIS A 307 0.43 -5.82 -4.29
C HIS A 307 1.94 -5.65 -4.33
N ALA A 308 2.42 -4.50 -3.86
CA ALA A 308 3.83 -4.19 -3.79
C ALA A 308 4.11 -3.23 -2.64
N GLU A 309 5.36 -3.20 -2.17
CA GLU A 309 5.81 -2.17 -1.24
C GLU A 309 5.97 -0.84 -1.98
N GLY A 310 5.31 0.19 -1.49
CA GLY A 310 5.41 1.52 -2.08
C GLY A 310 4.90 2.62 -1.17
N PRO A 311 5.00 3.89 -1.60
CA PRO A 311 4.55 5.02 -0.80
C PRO A 311 3.02 4.97 -0.61
N LEU A 312 2.55 4.90 0.63
CA LEU A 312 1.14 5.13 0.98
C LEU A 312 0.85 6.64 1.05
N LYS A 313 1.79 7.40 1.61
CA LYS A 313 1.78 8.85 1.60
C LYS A 313 3.21 9.37 1.71
N LYS A 314 3.38 10.68 1.60
CA LYS A 314 4.67 11.34 1.81
C LYS A 314 5.27 10.89 3.15
N GLY A 315 6.45 10.27 3.10
CA GLY A 315 7.18 9.77 4.25
C GLY A 315 6.71 8.45 4.86
N ARG A 316 5.68 7.77 4.33
CA ARG A 316 5.28 6.42 4.79
C ARG A 316 5.16 5.44 3.63
N THR A 317 5.86 4.33 3.73
CA THR A 317 5.69 3.16 2.86
C THR A 317 4.71 2.17 3.49
N ASN A 318 4.02 1.42 2.64
CA ASN A 318 3.18 0.30 3.04
C ASN A 318 3.13 -0.71 1.89
N VAL A 319 2.61 -1.90 2.15
CA VAL A 319 2.21 -2.82 1.09
C VAL A 319 0.86 -2.37 0.56
N ASN A 320 0.84 -1.88 -0.68
CA ASN A 320 -0.34 -1.30 -1.32
C ASN A 320 -0.83 -2.18 -2.45
N MET A 321 -2.11 -2.06 -2.79
CA MET A 321 -2.69 -2.67 -3.98
C MET A 321 -2.50 -1.74 -5.18
N TYR A 322 -2.09 -2.32 -6.31
CA TYR A 322 -1.84 -1.64 -7.57
C TYR A 322 -2.65 -2.28 -8.70
N GLU A 323 -3.04 -1.43 -9.64
CA GLU A 323 -3.62 -1.81 -10.92
C GLU A 323 -2.63 -1.42 -12.01
N ALA A 324 -2.24 -2.37 -12.85
CA ALA A 324 -1.41 -2.13 -14.01
C ALA A 324 -2.13 -2.42 -15.32
N HIS A 325 -1.85 -1.58 -16.31
CA HIS A 325 -2.30 -1.71 -17.69
C HIS A 325 -1.11 -1.73 -18.64
N LEU A 326 -1.25 -2.43 -19.75
CA LEU A 326 -0.20 -2.53 -20.76
C LEU A 326 -0.28 -1.33 -21.71
N GLU A 327 0.62 -0.36 -21.59
CA GLU A 327 0.69 0.81 -22.46
C GLU A 327 1.94 0.78 -23.33
N LYS A 328 1.77 0.63 -24.65
CA LYS A 328 2.88 0.59 -25.63
C LYS A 328 3.94 -0.47 -25.31
N GLY A 329 3.52 -1.63 -24.80
CA GLY A 329 4.39 -2.75 -24.44
C GLY A 329 5.07 -2.64 -23.08
N LEU A 330 4.74 -1.62 -22.27
CA LEU A 330 5.22 -1.46 -20.90
C LEU A 330 4.05 -1.51 -19.93
N TRP A 331 4.19 -2.28 -18.86
CA TRP A 331 3.22 -2.28 -17.77
C TRP A 331 3.37 -1.00 -16.95
N LYS A 332 2.29 -0.22 -16.89
CA LYS A 332 2.21 0.97 -16.05
C LYS A 332 1.20 0.76 -14.94
N ALA A 333 1.58 1.07 -13.72
CA ALA A 333 0.75 0.88 -12.55
C ALA A 333 0.32 2.20 -11.91
N GLY A 334 -0.87 2.17 -11.30
CA GLY A 334 -1.36 3.16 -10.36
C GLY A 334 -1.85 2.48 -9.09
N ARG A 335 -1.66 3.15 -7.95
CA ARG A 335 -2.10 2.65 -6.66
C ARG A 335 -3.62 2.80 -6.49
N ILE A 336 -4.27 1.74 -6.01
CA ILE A 336 -5.73 1.72 -5.75
C ILE A 336 -6.09 1.66 -4.25
N SER A 337 -5.15 1.31 -3.37
CA SER A 337 -5.40 1.29 -1.92
C SER A 337 -5.01 2.60 -1.24
N THR A 338 -5.82 3.07 -0.27
CA THR A 338 -5.53 4.23 0.61
C THR A 338 -5.47 3.87 2.10
N HIS A 339 -5.65 2.60 2.48
CA HIS A 339 -5.66 2.20 3.89
C HIS A 339 -4.27 1.83 4.41
N TYR A 340 -4.15 1.74 5.73
CA TYR A 340 -2.88 1.47 6.43
C TYR A 340 -2.66 -0.01 6.74
N ALA A 341 -3.68 -0.86 6.62
CA ALA A 341 -3.47 -2.31 6.60
C ALA A 341 -2.60 -2.69 5.39
N GLN A 342 -1.84 -3.76 5.48
CA GLN A 342 -1.01 -4.24 4.38
C GLN A 342 -1.89 -4.97 3.38
N ALA A 343 -1.93 -4.54 2.12
CA ALA A 343 -2.61 -5.28 1.06
C ALA A 343 -1.93 -6.65 0.87
N MET A 344 -2.72 -7.69 0.59
CA MET A 344 -2.24 -9.07 0.55
C MET A 344 -2.66 -9.81 -0.71
N GLN A 345 -3.95 -9.88 -1.04
CA GLN A 345 -4.38 -10.70 -2.17
C GLN A 345 -5.52 -9.99 -2.91
N PRO A 346 -5.42 -9.78 -4.24
CA PRO A 346 -6.55 -9.37 -5.04
C PRO A 346 -7.65 -10.45 -4.99
N LEU A 347 -8.91 -10.04 -4.99
CA LEU A 347 -10.06 -10.95 -4.85
C LEU A 347 -11.02 -10.86 -6.02
N TRP A 348 -11.34 -9.64 -6.44
CA TRP A 348 -12.13 -9.38 -7.62
C TRP A 348 -11.77 -8.03 -8.22
N TYR A 349 -12.13 -7.88 -9.50
CA TYR A 349 -12.03 -6.65 -10.25
C TYR A 349 -12.98 -6.73 -11.44
N ASP A 350 -13.79 -5.68 -11.62
CA ASP A 350 -14.76 -5.58 -12.72
C ASP A 350 -14.53 -4.35 -13.61
N GLY A 351 -13.39 -3.67 -13.45
CA GLY A 351 -13.08 -2.43 -14.17
C GLY A 351 -13.47 -1.15 -13.44
N GLU A 352 -14.58 -1.19 -12.72
CA GLU A 352 -15.11 -0.06 -11.95
C GLU A 352 -14.92 -0.25 -10.45
N SER A 353 -14.74 -1.48 -9.97
CA SER A 353 -14.57 -1.85 -8.58
C SER A 353 -13.47 -2.88 -8.45
N ALA A 354 -12.71 -2.78 -7.36
CA ALA A 354 -11.63 -3.69 -7.03
C ALA A 354 -11.72 -4.08 -5.56
N GLY A 355 -11.51 -5.36 -5.29
CA GLY A 355 -11.53 -5.91 -3.94
C GLY A 355 -10.25 -6.66 -3.63
N TRP A 356 -9.79 -6.53 -2.39
CA TRP A 356 -8.60 -7.22 -1.92
C TRP A 356 -8.67 -7.54 -0.43
N MET A 357 -7.89 -8.53 -0.03
CA MET A 357 -7.62 -8.83 1.37
C MET A 357 -6.48 -7.94 1.87
N ALA A 358 -6.60 -7.46 3.10
CA ALA A 358 -5.57 -6.74 3.82
C ALA A 358 -5.34 -7.31 5.21
N PHE A 359 -4.14 -7.12 5.76
CA PHE A 359 -3.79 -7.51 7.12
C PHE A 359 -3.48 -6.28 7.97
N ASP A 360 -4.19 -6.11 9.07
CA ASP A 360 -4.05 -4.94 9.97
C ASP A 360 -3.04 -5.15 11.11
N GLY A 361 -2.48 -6.35 11.23
CA GLY A 361 -1.59 -6.77 12.32
C GLY A 361 -2.22 -7.82 13.25
N GLU A 362 -3.55 -7.92 13.27
CA GLU A 362 -4.29 -8.88 14.11
C GLU A 362 -5.14 -9.84 13.28
N LYS A 363 -5.81 -9.35 12.24
CA LYS A 363 -6.77 -10.12 11.45
C LYS A 363 -6.68 -9.77 9.96
N TYR A 364 -7.21 -10.67 9.14
CA TYR A 364 -7.39 -10.43 7.72
C TYR A 364 -8.75 -9.79 7.50
N GLU A 365 -8.77 -8.66 6.83
CA GLU A 365 -9.98 -7.90 6.52
C GLU A 365 -10.11 -7.73 5.01
N ILE A 366 -11.33 -7.58 4.53
CA ILE A 366 -11.60 -7.36 3.11
C ILE A 366 -11.84 -5.87 2.88
N TRP A 367 -11.14 -5.33 1.90
CA TRP A 367 -11.21 -3.93 1.49
C TRP A 367 -11.57 -3.83 0.02
N ALA A 368 -12.20 -2.71 -0.35
CA ALA A 368 -12.54 -2.43 -1.73
C ALA A 368 -12.41 -0.94 -2.07
N ALA A 369 -12.29 -0.63 -3.36
CA ALA A 369 -12.39 0.72 -3.92
C ALA A 369 -13.19 0.67 -5.23
N SER A 370 -13.77 1.81 -5.62
CA SER A 370 -14.51 1.93 -6.88
C SER A 370 -14.26 3.26 -7.59
N ARG A 371 -14.32 3.25 -8.93
CA ARG A 371 -14.38 4.41 -9.83
C ARG A 371 -15.82 4.94 -10.02
N ASN A 372 -16.83 4.22 -9.54
CA ASN A 372 -18.21 4.64 -9.61
C ASN A 372 -18.42 5.92 -8.79
N LYS A 373 -18.94 6.97 -9.44
CA LYS A 373 -19.18 8.28 -8.83
C LYS A 373 -20.05 8.23 -7.59
N GLN A 374 -21.06 7.36 -7.56
CA GLN A 374 -21.96 7.22 -6.40
C GLN A 374 -21.20 6.68 -5.18
N VAL A 375 -20.29 5.73 -5.39
CA VAL A 375 -19.44 5.17 -4.33
C VAL A 375 -18.42 6.20 -3.86
N ILE A 376 -17.84 6.99 -4.78
CA ILE A 376 -16.91 8.07 -4.45
C ILE A 376 -17.62 9.09 -3.55
N GLU A 377 -18.76 9.64 -3.99
CA GLU A 377 -19.53 10.64 -3.25
C GLU A 377 -19.99 10.11 -1.87
N ALA A 378 -20.41 8.85 -1.78
CA ALA A 378 -20.81 8.22 -0.53
C ALA A 378 -19.64 8.03 0.47
N ASN A 379 -18.40 7.95 -0.02
CA ASN A 379 -17.22 7.66 0.78
C ASN A 379 -16.27 8.85 1.00
N GLU A 380 -16.63 10.03 0.50
CA GLU A 380 -15.87 11.28 0.72
C GLU A 380 -16.06 11.89 2.13
N HIS A 381 -16.98 11.35 2.94
CA HIS A 381 -17.20 11.85 4.30
C HIS A 381 -16.01 11.62 5.23
N ILE A 382 -15.74 12.60 6.10
CA ILE A 382 -14.70 12.54 7.12
C ILE A 382 -15.05 11.45 8.13
N ARG A 383 -14.21 10.42 8.24
CA ARG A 383 -14.34 9.35 9.23
C ARG A 383 -13.54 9.68 10.48
N LYS A 384 -13.92 9.10 11.62
CA LYS A 384 -13.15 9.23 12.88
C LYS A 384 -11.69 8.79 12.72
N SER A 385 -11.44 7.77 11.91
CA SER A 385 -10.09 7.31 11.56
C SER A 385 -9.25 8.39 10.91
N ASP A 386 -9.86 9.23 10.06
CA ASP A 386 -9.14 10.25 9.28
C ASP A 386 -8.67 11.36 10.20
N VAL A 387 -9.53 11.77 11.14
CA VAL A 387 -9.20 12.75 12.19
C VAL A 387 -8.07 12.24 13.07
N MET A 388 -8.15 10.99 13.52
CA MET A 388 -7.11 10.40 14.39
C MET A 388 -5.77 10.28 13.68
N ARG A 389 -5.77 9.82 12.42
CA ARG A 389 -4.54 9.72 11.61
C ARG A 389 -3.94 11.09 11.28
N ALA A 390 -4.78 12.07 10.95
CA ALA A 390 -4.32 13.44 10.73
C ALA A 390 -3.66 14.01 11.99
N LEU A 391 -4.24 13.76 13.18
CA LEU A 391 -3.64 14.15 14.46
C LEU A 391 -2.31 13.44 14.71
N GLU A 392 -2.23 12.12 14.50
CA GLU A 392 -0.99 11.35 14.64
C GLU A 392 0.14 11.95 13.77
N ASP A 393 -0.15 12.23 12.50
CA ASP A 393 0.83 12.88 11.61
C ASP A 393 1.19 14.29 12.07
N THR A 394 0.24 15.05 12.60
CA THR A 394 0.51 16.37 13.14
C THR A 394 1.42 16.30 14.36
N PHE A 395 1.27 15.29 15.21
CA PHE A 395 2.20 15.04 16.31
C PHE A 395 3.58 14.62 15.81
N THR A 396 3.66 13.81 14.74
CA THR A 396 4.93 13.49 14.08
C THR A 396 5.60 14.76 13.55
N PHE A 397 4.86 15.63 12.85
CA PHE A 397 5.36 16.92 12.36
C PHE A 397 5.82 17.82 13.50
N ALA A 398 5.06 17.92 14.59
CA ALA A 398 5.44 18.71 15.76
C ALA A 398 6.70 18.16 16.44
N THR A 399 6.85 16.83 16.51
CA THR A 399 8.04 16.17 17.04
C THR A 399 9.26 16.43 16.15
N SER A 400 9.10 16.32 14.82
CA SER A 400 10.14 16.62 13.85
C SER A 400 10.58 18.09 13.92
N SER A 401 9.62 19.02 14.03
CA SER A 401 9.86 20.43 14.34
C SER A 401 10.64 20.65 15.63
N PHE A 402 10.28 19.95 16.71
CA PHE A 402 10.99 20.06 17.99
C PHE A 402 12.43 19.57 17.88
N VAL A 403 12.68 18.44 17.22
CA VAL A 403 14.04 17.95 16.96
C VAL A 403 14.83 18.93 16.11
N PHE A 404 14.23 19.50 15.07
CA PHE A 404 14.90 20.52 14.25
C PHE A 404 15.19 21.81 15.03
N LEU A 405 14.31 22.20 15.97
CA LEU A 405 14.57 23.33 16.87
C LEU A 405 15.85 23.11 17.70
N LEU A 406 16.12 21.88 18.14
CA LEU A 406 17.36 21.54 18.83
C LEU A 406 18.57 21.70 17.92
N PHE A 407 18.47 21.32 16.64
CA PHE A 407 19.53 21.58 15.66
C PHE A 407 19.73 23.07 15.39
N CYS A 408 18.65 23.88 15.41
CA CYS A 408 18.74 25.33 15.29
C CYS A 408 19.47 26.00 16.46
N LEU A 409 19.81 25.31 17.54
CA LEU A 409 20.69 25.86 18.59
C LEU A 409 22.09 26.21 18.05
N ILE A 410 22.52 25.60 16.94
CA ILE A 410 23.76 25.99 16.25
C ILE A 410 23.73 27.47 15.82
N LEU A 411 22.54 28.03 15.57
CA LEU A 411 22.36 29.44 15.21
C LEU A 411 22.69 30.40 16.36
N LEU A 412 22.82 29.91 17.60
CA LEU A 412 23.27 30.71 18.73
C LEU A 412 24.79 30.95 18.71
N ILE A 413 25.57 30.15 17.97
CA ILE A 413 27.04 30.25 17.96
C ILE A 413 27.51 31.66 17.57
N PRO A 414 27.03 32.29 16.47
CA PRO A 414 27.43 33.66 16.14
C PRO A 414 27.11 34.66 17.24
N ALA A 415 25.96 34.53 17.91
CA ALA A 415 25.58 35.41 19.01
C ALA A 415 26.51 35.24 20.22
N ILE A 416 26.83 34.00 20.59
CA ILE A 416 27.76 33.68 21.69
C ILE A 416 29.16 34.24 21.41
N VAL A 417 29.68 33.99 20.20
CA VAL A 417 31.01 34.49 19.77
C VAL A 417 31.06 36.02 19.88
N MET A 418 30.01 36.71 19.48
CA MET A 418 29.97 38.17 19.49
C MET A 418 29.84 38.76 20.89
N ILE A 419 29.12 38.08 21.81
CA ILE A 419 29.17 38.42 23.24
C ILE A 419 30.58 38.25 23.80
N CYS A 420 31.24 37.13 23.49
CA CYS A 420 32.61 36.91 23.94
C CYS A 420 33.54 38.03 23.45
N ILE A 421 33.46 38.42 22.17
CA ILE A 421 34.24 39.54 21.61
C ILE A 421 33.91 40.84 22.33
N SER A 422 32.63 41.18 22.52
CA SER A 422 32.19 42.38 23.24
C SER A 422 32.79 42.44 24.66
N PHE A 423 32.76 41.31 25.37
CA PHE A 423 33.29 41.17 26.73
C PHE A 423 34.82 41.27 26.80
N PHE A 424 35.55 40.52 25.95
CA PHE A 424 37.01 40.52 25.93
C PHE A 424 37.60 41.88 25.55
N PHE A 425 37.01 42.55 24.54
CA PHE A 425 37.49 43.83 24.03
C PHE A 425 36.84 45.05 24.70
N ARG A 426 35.94 44.85 25.68
CA ARG A 426 35.21 45.90 26.41
C ARG A 426 34.50 46.90 25.48
N ILE A 427 33.88 46.40 24.40
CA ILE A 427 33.20 47.24 23.42
C ILE A 427 31.84 47.64 23.98
N ARG A 428 31.69 48.90 24.41
CA ARG A 428 30.49 49.35 25.15
C ARG A 428 29.37 49.95 24.29
N ASN A 429 29.54 50.04 22.97
CA ASN A 429 28.58 50.62 22.02
C ASN A 429 28.78 50.10 20.59
N GLY A 430 28.73 48.78 20.42
CA GLY A 430 28.97 48.12 19.14
C GLY A 430 27.70 47.82 18.36
N LYS A 431 26.91 48.81 17.92
CA LYS A 431 25.74 48.54 17.04
C LYS A 431 26.11 47.72 15.80
N TRP A 432 27.34 47.86 15.30
CA TRP A 432 27.87 47.05 14.22
C TRP A 432 28.00 45.55 14.59
N LEU A 433 28.31 45.23 15.86
CA LEU A 433 28.35 43.85 16.38
C LEU A 433 26.96 43.21 16.31
N PHE A 434 25.91 43.96 16.62
CA PHE A 434 24.52 43.52 16.49
C PHE A 434 24.18 43.14 15.03
N TYR A 435 24.43 44.05 14.08
CA TYR A 435 24.13 43.78 12.67
C TYR A 435 25.00 42.67 12.08
N LEU A 436 26.28 42.59 12.46
CA LEU A 436 27.18 41.53 12.03
C LEU A 436 26.73 40.16 12.58
N SER A 437 26.26 40.11 13.83
CA SER A 437 25.70 38.88 14.42
C SER A 437 24.49 38.39 13.63
N ILE A 438 23.55 39.29 13.29
CA ILE A 438 22.37 38.96 12.48
C ILE A 438 22.77 38.46 11.10
N LEU A 439 23.75 39.12 10.46
CA LEU A 439 24.24 38.70 9.14
C LEU A 439 24.86 37.28 9.19
N MET A 440 25.64 36.98 10.23
CA MET A 440 26.22 35.65 10.43
C MET A 440 25.16 34.59 10.71
N VAL A 441 24.14 34.91 11.50
CA VAL A 441 22.99 34.01 11.76
C VAL A 441 22.24 33.71 10.47
N PHE A 442 22.02 34.73 9.62
CA PHE A 442 21.39 34.54 8.32
C PHE A 442 22.22 33.62 7.41
N GLY A 443 23.54 33.86 7.32
CA GLY A 443 24.45 33.01 6.56
C GLY A 443 24.45 31.56 7.06
N LEU A 444 24.44 31.37 8.38
CA LEU A 444 24.41 30.04 8.97
C LEU A 444 23.06 29.34 8.79
N LEU A 445 21.94 30.07 8.86
CA LEU A 445 20.61 29.55 8.54
C LEU A 445 20.54 29.07 7.08
N PHE A 446 21.12 29.83 6.15
CA PHE A 446 21.19 29.44 4.75
C PHE A 446 21.95 28.13 4.56
N VAL A 447 23.12 27.99 5.20
CA VAL A 447 23.91 26.75 5.17
C VAL A 447 23.16 25.58 5.82
N LEU A 448 22.51 25.82 6.96
CA LEU A 448 21.73 24.81 7.68
C LEU A 448 20.60 24.28 6.80
N LEU A 449 19.75 25.16 6.26
CA LEU A 449 18.62 24.76 5.42
C LEU A 449 19.07 24.08 4.13
N LYS A 450 20.12 24.58 3.48
CA LYS A 450 20.68 23.92 2.29
C LYS A 450 21.14 22.49 2.61
N LYS A 451 21.69 22.24 3.80
CA LYS A 451 22.16 20.90 4.20
C LYS A 451 21.01 19.99 4.63
N THR A 452 19.93 20.53 5.20
CA THR A 452 18.78 19.73 5.64
C THR A 452 17.75 19.46 4.55
N MET A 453 17.76 20.23 3.46
CA MET A 453 16.93 19.97 2.27
C MET A 453 17.48 18.81 1.43
N THR A 454 17.53 17.63 2.03
CA THR A 454 17.89 16.35 1.38
C THR A 454 16.76 15.86 0.47
N ASP A 455 16.99 14.75 -0.24
CA ASP A 455 15.94 14.12 -1.06
C ASP A 455 14.71 13.74 -0.22
N GLN A 456 14.92 13.35 1.05
CA GLN A 456 13.83 13.09 2.00
C GLN A 456 12.99 14.34 2.26
N PHE A 457 13.63 15.50 2.46
CA PHE A 457 12.92 16.77 2.60
C PHE A 457 12.10 17.07 1.34
N LEU A 458 12.71 16.94 0.17
CA LEU A 458 12.02 17.20 -1.11
C LEU A 458 10.86 16.22 -1.36
N PHE A 459 10.94 14.99 -0.86
CA PHE A 459 9.84 14.03 -0.92
C PHE A 459 8.67 14.45 -0.03
N MET A 460 8.96 14.87 1.21
CA MET A 460 7.93 15.23 2.21
C MET A 460 7.33 16.62 2.02
N ALA A 461 8.12 17.58 1.53
CA ALA A 461 7.69 18.98 1.46
C ALA A 461 6.46 19.17 0.55
N PRO A 462 5.68 20.24 0.76
CA PRO A 462 4.71 20.72 -0.21
C PRO A 462 5.39 21.09 -1.53
N ASP A 463 4.70 20.98 -2.65
CA ASP A 463 5.32 21.13 -3.98
C ASP A 463 5.94 22.52 -4.20
N PHE A 464 5.40 23.56 -3.58
CA PHE A 464 6.00 24.90 -3.63
C PHE A 464 7.41 24.95 -3.01
N MET A 465 7.70 24.12 -2.01
CA MET A 465 9.01 24.02 -1.34
C MET A 465 10.00 23.07 -2.05
N LYS A 466 9.61 22.39 -3.13
CA LYS A 466 10.48 21.41 -3.81
C LYS A 466 11.36 22.00 -4.91
N THR A 467 11.15 23.25 -5.27
CA THR A 467 11.85 23.90 -6.38
C THR A 467 13.31 24.19 -6.01
N ASP A 468 14.26 24.17 -6.97
CA ASP A 468 15.64 24.58 -6.68
C ASP A 468 15.72 26.00 -6.10
N ALA A 469 14.80 26.88 -6.51
CA ALA A 469 14.65 28.23 -6.00
C ALA A 469 14.29 28.28 -4.49
N SER A 470 13.63 27.25 -3.96
CA SER A 470 13.25 27.17 -2.53
C SER A 470 14.44 27.19 -1.59
N ARG A 471 15.60 26.68 -2.03
CA ARG A 471 16.85 26.76 -1.29
C ARG A 471 17.29 28.19 -1.03
N ILE A 472 16.82 29.15 -1.83
CA ILE A 472 17.16 30.58 -1.73
C ILE A 472 16.04 31.37 -1.05
N TRP A 473 14.78 31.19 -1.46
CA TRP A 473 13.68 32.01 -0.93
C TRP A 473 13.22 31.57 0.46
N LEU A 474 13.35 30.28 0.84
CA LEU A 474 12.88 29.79 2.13
C LEU A 474 13.63 30.42 3.33
N PRO A 475 14.98 30.50 3.35
CA PRO A 475 15.71 31.26 4.36
C PRO A 475 15.29 32.74 4.42
N ALA A 476 15.00 33.34 3.26
CA ALA A 476 14.56 34.74 3.19
C ALA A 476 13.19 34.94 3.84
N ILE A 477 12.21 34.08 3.55
CA ILE A 477 10.88 34.13 4.18
C ILE A 477 10.96 33.92 5.69
N ILE A 478 11.73 32.91 6.14
CA ILE A 478 11.95 32.66 7.57
C ILE A 478 12.51 33.91 8.24
N SER A 479 13.47 34.58 7.60
CA SER A 479 14.12 35.78 8.14
C SER A 479 13.19 36.99 8.17
N ILE A 480 12.33 37.17 7.15
CA ILE A 480 11.31 38.22 7.12
C ILE A 480 10.31 38.01 8.25
N LEU A 481 9.82 36.79 8.41
CA LEU A 481 8.89 36.43 9.49
C LEU A 481 9.54 36.61 10.87
N ALA A 482 10.81 36.24 11.01
CA ALA A 482 11.57 36.43 12.25
C ALA A 482 11.79 37.90 12.58
N ALA A 483 12.10 38.73 11.58
CA ALA A 483 12.21 40.18 11.76
C ALA A 483 10.85 40.80 12.17
N GLY A 484 9.74 40.32 11.59
CA GLY A 484 8.39 40.70 11.96
C GLY A 484 8.06 40.33 13.40
N GLY A 485 8.28 39.06 13.77
CA GLY A 485 8.11 38.55 15.14
C GLY A 485 8.92 39.35 16.14
N TYR A 486 10.23 39.50 15.88
CA TYR A 486 11.13 40.33 16.68
C TYR A 486 10.62 41.76 16.87
N ARG A 487 10.14 42.44 15.81
CA ARG A 487 9.59 43.79 15.93
C ARG A 487 8.34 43.87 16.81
N LEU A 488 7.49 42.85 16.78
CA LEU A 488 6.24 42.81 17.54
C LEU A 488 6.44 42.50 19.03
N THR A 489 7.50 41.76 19.38
CA THR A 489 7.69 41.20 20.72
C THR A 489 8.93 41.68 21.45
N ARG A 490 9.84 42.43 20.79
CA ARG A 490 11.05 42.95 21.44
C ARG A 490 10.72 43.80 22.66
N ASN A 491 11.57 43.67 23.68
CA ASN A 491 11.67 44.70 24.71
C ASN A 491 12.67 45.76 24.26
N GLU A 492 12.29 47.03 24.30
CA GLU A 492 13.18 48.14 23.92
C GLU A 492 14.31 48.32 24.93
N ASP A 493 14.06 47.95 26.20
CA ASP A 493 14.98 48.07 27.33
C ASP A 493 16.11 47.04 27.34
N TRP A 494 16.07 46.04 26.45
CA TRP A 494 17.15 45.06 26.35
C TRP A 494 18.42 45.68 25.77
N GLU A 495 19.57 45.29 26.32
CA GLU A 495 20.88 45.54 25.72
C GLU A 495 20.97 44.87 24.33
N ASP A 496 21.88 45.36 23.49
CA ASP A 496 22.01 44.89 22.10
C ASP A 496 22.29 43.38 22.04
N GLU A 497 23.05 42.84 23.00
CA GLU A 497 23.32 41.41 23.18
C GLU A 497 22.04 40.60 23.44
N GLY A 498 21.18 41.08 24.34
CA GLY A 498 19.90 40.44 24.65
C GLY A 498 18.95 40.45 23.45
N LYS A 499 18.99 41.54 22.66
CA LYS A 499 18.24 41.66 21.40
C LYS A 499 18.70 40.64 20.35
N VAL A 500 20.01 40.41 20.19
CA VAL A 500 20.54 39.36 19.29
C VAL A 500 20.05 37.98 19.72
N PHE A 501 20.22 37.62 20.99
CA PHE A 501 19.80 36.30 21.48
C PHE A 501 18.32 36.04 21.27
N TYR A 502 17.50 37.05 21.54
CA TYR A 502 16.06 36.95 21.29
C TYR A 502 15.74 36.79 19.80
N PHE A 503 16.38 37.57 18.92
CA PHE A 503 16.22 37.42 17.48
C PHE A 503 16.61 36.02 17.00
N VAL A 504 17.72 35.46 17.51
CA VAL A 504 18.12 34.07 17.22
C VAL A 504 17.08 33.06 17.73
N GLY A 505 16.52 33.27 18.92
CA GLY A 505 15.43 32.44 19.41
C GLY A 505 14.20 32.46 18.50
N VAL A 506 13.79 33.65 18.03
CA VAL A 506 12.65 33.82 17.13
C VAL A 506 12.92 33.19 15.76
N ILE A 507 14.09 33.39 15.17
CA ILE A 507 14.42 32.81 13.85
C ILE A 507 14.53 31.28 13.94
N SER A 508 15.12 30.73 15.00
CA SER A 508 15.17 29.29 15.24
C SER A 508 13.77 28.69 15.42
N TRP A 509 12.89 29.37 16.15
CA TRP A 509 11.50 28.94 16.32
C TRP A 509 10.74 28.90 14.98
N ILE A 510 10.84 29.95 14.18
CA ILE A 510 10.15 30.01 12.88
C ILE A 510 10.75 29.01 11.89
N ALA A 511 12.07 28.84 11.88
CA ALA A 511 12.73 27.82 11.08
C ALA A 511 12.25 26.41 11.45
N ALA A 512 12.09 26.13 12.75
CA ALA A 512 11.53 24.89 13.27
C ALA A 512 10.09 24.63 12.89
N LEU A 513 9.25 25.67 12.92
CA LEU A 513 7.88 25.52 12.48
C LEU A 513 7.81 25.33 10.95
N ILE A 514 8.60 26.03 10.14
CA ILE A 514 8.45 25.98 8.67
C ILE A 514 9.16 24.77 8.04
N ALA A 515 10.42 24.52 8.39
CA ALA A 515 11.24 23.49 7.77
C ALA A 515 11.23 22.18 8.56
N GLY A 516 11.11 22.27 9.89
CA GLY A 516 11.19 21.14 10.79
C GLY A 516 10.25 19.95 10.50
N PRO A 517 8.98 20.14 10.10
CA PRO A 517 8.06 19.02 9.84
C PRO A 517 8.52 18.03 8.77
N TYR A 518 9.47 18.42 7.92
CA TYR A 518 9.84 17.70 6.69
C TYR A 518 11.28 17.12 6.74
N ILE A 519 11.95 17.17 7.89
CA ILE A 519 13.38 16.83 8.00
C ILE A 519 13.63 15.39 8.48
N ILE A 520 12.64 14.79 9.12
CA ILE A 520 12.59 13.39 9.59
C ILE A 520 11.38 12.76 8.94
#